data_AF-A0A3D5JZL0-F1
#
_entry.id   AF-A0A3D5JZL0-F1
#
_cell.length_a   1.000
_cell.length_b   1.000
_cell.length_c   1.000
_cell.angle_alpha   90.00
_cell.angle_beta   90.00
_cell.angle_gamma   90.00
#
_symmetry.space_group_name_H-M   'P 1'
#
loop_
_entity.id
_entity.type
_entity.pdbx_description
1 polymer ?
#
loop_
_entity_poly.entity_id
_entity_poly.type
_entity_poly.pdbx_seq_one_letter_code
_entity_poly.pdbx_strand_id
1 'polypeptide(L)' 'TGFLFRSPDNVKAEFPQFRSAEEYDELMGLIRGELTA' A
#
# COMPACT_ATOMS: atom_id res chain seq x y z
N THR A 1 7.04 3.04 -7.85
CA THR A 1 6.54 2.51 -6.57
C THR A 1 5.02 2.54 -6.59
N GLY A 2 4.35 1.60 -5.92
CA GLY A 2 2.89 1.55 -5.86
C GLY A 2 2.41 0.93 -4.55
N PHE A 3 1.13 1.11 -4.25
CA PHE A 3 0.49 0.63 -3.03
C PHE A 3 -0.80 -0.10 -3.39
N LEU A 4 -1.08 -1.19 -2.68
CA LEU A 4 -2.39 -1.82 -2.68
C LEU A 4 -3.25 -1.13 -1.64
N PHE A 5 -4.44 -0.67 -2.02
CA PHE A 5 -5.39 -0.06 -1.08
C PHE A 5 -6.69 -0.86 -1.09
N ARG A 6 -7.11 -1.35 0.08
CA ARG A 6 -8.33 -2.17 0.26
C ARG A 6 -8.41 -3.32 -0.73
N SER A 7 -7.28 -3.97 -0.96
CA SER A 7 -7.16 -5.02 -1.95
C SER A 7 -7.54 -6.37 -1.33
N PRO A 8 -8.22 -7.24 -2.08
CA PRO A 8 -8.54 -8.59 -1.61
C PRO A 8 -7.28 -9.44 -1.42
N ASP A 9 -7.37 -10.50 -0.62
CA ASP A 9 -6.21 -11.30 -0.20
C ASP A 9 -5.51 -11.98 -1.38
N ASN A 10 -6.25 -12.37 -2.42
CA ASN A 10 -5.67 -12.94 -3.63
C ASN A 10 -4.75 -11.95 -4.35
N VAL A 11 -5.12 -10.67 -4.43
CA VAL A 11 -4.31 -9.62 -5.05
C VAL A 11 -3.07 -9.31 -4.20
N LYS A 12 -3.21 -9.27 -2.86
CA LYS A 12 -2.06 -9.11 -1.96
C LYS A 12 -1.04 -10.24 -2.13
N ALA A 13 -1.52 -11.48 -2.30
CA ALA A 13 -0.68 -12.64 -2.50
C ALA A 13 0.00 -12.67 -3.88
N GLU A 14 -0.69 -12.18 -4.92
CA GLU A 14 -0.15 -12.10 -6.29
C GLU A 14 0.89 -10.99 -6.44
N PHE A 15 0.75 -9.89 -5.68
CA PHE A 15 1.63 -8.72 -5.77
C PHE A 15 2.30 -8.35 -4.43
N PRO A 16 3.10 -9.25 -3.83
CA PRO A 16 3.71 -9.02 -2.51
C PRO A 16 4.76 -7.91 -2.51
N GLN A 17 5.23 -7.46 -3.68
CA GLN A 17 6.15 -6.32 -3.81
C GLN A 17 5.52 -4.97 -3.46
N PHE A 18 4.19 -4.87 -3.47
CA PHE A 18 3.48 -3.65 -3.13
C PHE A 18 3.04 -3.69 -1.67
N ARG A 19 3.36 -2.63 -0.92
CA ARG A 19 2.83 -2.45 0.43
C ARG A 19 1.32 -2.24 0.35
N SER A 20 0.57 -2.93 1.21
CA SER A 20 -0.88 -2.79 1.31
C SER A 20 -1.31 -1.94 2.50
N ALA A 21 -2.37 -1.16 2.32
CA ALA A 21 -3.07 -0.41 3.36
C ALA A 21 -4.58 -0.67 3.27
N GLU A 22 -5.26 -0.66 4.40
CA GLU A 22 -6.72 -0.82 4.48
C GLU A 22 -7.41 0.50 4.87
N GLU A 23 -6.73 1.34 5.64
CA GLU A 23 -7.23 2.64 6.06
C GLU A 23 -6.55 3.82 5.37
N TYR A 24 -7.27 4.94 5.27
CA TYR A 24 -6.75 6.14 4.61
C TYR A 24 -5.50 6.70 5.32
N ASP A 25 -5.46 6.65 6.65
CA ASP A 25 -4.31 7.13 7.42
C ASP A 25 -3.06 6.30 7.12
N GLU A 26 -3.20 4.98 6.94
CA GLU A 26 -2.12 4.08 6.54
C GLU A 26 -1.62 4.40 5.13
N LEU A 27 -2.54 4.56 4.17
CA LEU A 27 -2.19 4.92 2.80
C LEU A 27 -1.46 6.26 2.72
N MET A 28 -1.95 7.26 3.45
CA MET A 28 -1.32 8.58 3.50
C MET A 28 0.06 8.53 4.16
N GLY A 29 0.25 7.68 5.18
CA GLY A 29 1.56 7.43 5.78
C GLY A 29 2.55 6.85 4.77
N LEU A 30 2.12 5.86 3.98
CA LEU A 30 2.94 5.25 2.93
C LEU A 30 3.34 6.25 1.84
N ILE A 31 2.39 7.06 1.35
CA ILE A 31 2.64 8.07 0.32
C ILE A 31 3.62 9.14 0.84
N ARG A 32 3.41 9.65 2.06
CA ARG A 32 4.28 10.68 2.64
C ARG A 32 5.70 10.17 2.86
N GLY A 33 5.85 8.91 3.30
CA GLY A 33 7.16 8.28 3.48
C GLY A 33 7.98 8.26 2.20
N GLU A 34 7.35 8.00 1.04
CA GLU A 34 8.03 8.02 -0.26
C GLU A 34 8.35 9.43 -0.76
N LEU A 35 7.57 10.46 -0.41
CA LEU A 35 7.85 11.83 -0.81
C LEU A 35 9.05 12.44 -0.08
N THR A 36 9.38 11.91 1.10
CA THR A 36 10.49 12.36 1.93
C THR A 36 11.77 11.53 1.79
N ALA A 37 11.72 10.41 1.06
CA ALA A 37 12.83 9.48 0.84
C ALA A 37 13.60 9.84 -0.44
#